data_AF-A0A1J4SYE6-F1
#
_entry.id   AF-A0A1J4SYE6-F1
#
_cell.length_a   1.000
_cell.length_b   1.000
_cell.length_c   1.000
_cell.angle_alpha   90.00
_cell.angle_beta   90.00
_cell.angle_gamma   90.00
#
_symmetry.space_group_name_H-M   'P 1'
#
loop_
_entity.id
_entity.type
_entity.pdbx_description
1 polymer ?
#
loop_
_entity_poly.entity_id
_entity_poly.type
_entity_poly.pdbx_seq_one_letter_code
_entity_poly.pdbx_strand_id
1 'polypeptide(L)'
;MLLPQTVQGKIDLCRANIANDLTTTGAITLQNCELDLSGAKIGRLCDSEDSWPGPGKLHLDGFEYESIQRAAPTTANARLAWLKRQPEESFQTQPYEQLAAWYHRAGHDSFARDIRIAKERARLRQWLSILSKSYWREVGAKLGIKSKRPGSSAQTASRPWKLYFKEPCKRFWWWVKDIIVGYGYKPHFALIWLAAIWLLGAAVFGHAYPEGMTQSASYKYATPEQNQTDLDNNTQPLGLMLSTNYPAFNPLIYSLDVALPIVDLQQERYWMPNSSVPEGRGLWWFNWFEVLMGWFLASMGIAGATGIIRKD
;
A
#
# COMPACT_ATOMS: atom_id res chain seq x y z
N MET A 1 -8.90 44.94 -17.92
CA MET A 1 -9.16 43.56 -17.46
C MET A 1 -9.61 42.77 -18.69
N LEU A 2 -8.67 42.13 -19.40
CA LEU A 2 -8.99 41.37 -20.61
C LEU A 2 -9.53 39.99 -20.17
N LEU A 3 -10.75 39.66 -20.57
CA LEU A 3 -11.33 38.34 -20.35
C LEU A 3 -10.44 37.28 -21.01
N PRO A 4 -10.21 36.12 -20.37
CA PRO A 4 -9.40 35.07 -20.96
C PRO A 4 -10.06 34.57 -22.25
N GLN A 5 -9.37 34.74 -23.38
CA GLN A 5 -9.84 34.28 -24.68
C GLN A 5 -9.79 32.74 -24.65
N THR A 6 -10.95 32.10 -24.78
CA THR A 6 -11.05 30.64 -24.82
C THR A 6 -10.84 30.20 -26.26
N VAL A 7 -9.69 29.61 -26.56
CA VAL A 7 -9.42 29.06 -27.90
C VAL A 7 -10.11 27.70 -28.02
N GLN A 8 -11.03 27.59 -28.98
CA GLN A 8 -11.63 26.32 -29.40
C GLN A 8 -10.92 25.86 -30.68
N GLY A 9 -10.46 24.60 -30.72
CA GLY A 9 -9.78 24.05 -31.89
C GLY A 9 -8.69 23.03 -31.53
N LYS A 10 -7.91 22.62 -32.53
CA LYS A 10 -6.72 21.77 -32.38
C LYS A 10 -5.47 22.60 -32.64
N ILE A 11 -4.53 22.59 -31.70
CA ILE A 11 -3.17 23.12 -31.86
C ILE A 11 -2.27 21.92 -32.11
N ASP A 12 -1.75 21.84 -33.34
CA ASP A 12 -0.85 20.77 -33.76
C ASP A 12 0.59 21.30 -33.85
N LEU A 13 1.44 20.83 -32.96
CA LEU A 13 2.87 21.08 -32.94
C LEU A 13 3.65 19.76 -33.09
N CYS A 14 3.04 18.75 -33.72
CA CYS A 14 3.65 17.46 -33.95
C CYS A 14 5.00 17.62 -34.67
N ARG A 15 6.05 17.05 -34.07
CA ARG A 15 7.45 17.11 -34.55
C ARG A 15 8.02 18.53 -34.70
N ALA A 16 7.41 19.54 -34.06
CA ALA A 16 7.97 20.88 -34.02
C ALA A 16 9.31 20.88 -33.29
N ASN A 17 10.28 21.66 -33.77
CA ASN A 17 11.54 21.90 -33.10
C ASN A 17 11.62 23.35 -32.66
N ILE A 18 11.49 23.60 -31.35
CA ILE A 18 11.52 24.94 -30.76
C ILE A 18 12.81 25.05 -29.95
N ALA A 19 13.81 25.75 -30.51
CA ALA A 19 15.15 25.82 -29.92
C ALA A 19 15.19 26.43 -28.51
N ASN A 20 14.30 27.39 -28.23
CA ASN A 20 14.29 28.13 -26.96
C ASN A 20 13.13 27.66 -26.07
N ASP A 21 12.14 28.52 -25.85
CA ASP A 21 11.16 28.35 -24.79
C ASP A 21 9.76 28.12 -25.36
N LEU A 22 9.09 27.06 -24.91
CA LEU A 22 7.64 26.91 -25.07
C LEU A 22 6.98 27.48 -23.81
N THR A 23 6.34 28.63 -23.96
CA THR A 23 5.61 29.29 -22.86
C THR A 23 4.12 29.10 -23.02
N THR A 24 3.50 28.40 -22.06
CA THR A 24 2.05 28.17 -22.03
C THR A 24 1.35 29.03 -20.98
N THR A 25 2.08 29.91 -20.29
CA THR A 25 1.55 30.84 -19.28
C THR A 25 0.96 32.09 -19.94
N GLY A 26 -0.32 32.42 -19.67
CA GLY A 26 -0.97 33.60 -20.24
C GLY A 26 -2.50 33.61 -20.13
N ALA A 27 -3.13 34.66 -20.68
CA ALA A 27 -4.59 34.92 -20.65
C ALA A 27 -5.43 33.99 -21.57
N ILE A 28 -4.88 32.87 -22.04
CA ILE A 28 -5.54 31.95 -22.98
C ILE A 28 -5.68 30.60 -22.30
N THR A 29 -6.91 30.23 -21.98
CA THR A 29 -7.23 28.96 -21.33
C THR A 29 -7.38 27.86 -22.38
N LEU A 30 -6.50 26.86 -22.39
CA LEU A 30 -6.52 25.74 -23.34
C LEU A 30 -7.53 24.64 -23.00
N GLN A 31 -8.37 24.80 -21.96
CA GLN A 31 -9.25 23.73 -21.44
C GLN A 31 -10.11 23.02 -22.51
N ASN A 32 -10.55 23.77 -23.54
CA ASN A 32 -11.37 23.22 -24.62
C ASN A 32 -10.62 22.88 -25.90
N CYS A 33 -9.30 23.08 -25.94
CA CYS A 33 -8.44 22.85 -27.09
C CYS A 33 -7.80 21.45 -27.03
N GLU A 34 -7.60 20.82 -28.19
CA GLU A 34 -6.74 19.64 -28.34
C GLU A 34 -5.31 20.10 -28.64
N LEU A 35 -4.34 19.66 -27.84
CA LEU A 35 -2.93 20.02 -28.01
C LEU A 35 -2.12 18.77 -28.33
N ASP A 36 -1.54 18.74 -29.52
CA ASP A 36 -0.66 17.68 -29.98
C ASP A 36 0.79 18.15 -29.98
N LEU A 37 1.61 17.59 -29.08
CA LEU A 37 3.06 17.82 -28.97
C LEU A 37 3.84 16.56 -29.36
N SER A 38 3.22 15.61 -30.07
CA SER A 38 3.85 14.33 -30.35
C SER A 38 5.12 14.50 -31.19
N GLY A 39 6.24 13.96 -30.72
CA GLY A 39 7.56 14.07 -31.37
C GLY A 39 8.18 15.47 -31.32
N ALA A 40 7.55 16.44 -30.65
CA ALA A 40 8.08 17.80 -30.57
C ALA A 40 9.31 17.86 -29.65
N LYS A 41 10.26 18.72 -30.00
CA LYS A 41 11.49 18.95 -29.24
C LYS A 41 11.57 20.41 -28.82
N ILE A 42 11.74 20.65 -27.53
CA ILE A 42 11.81 22.00 -26.99
C ILE A 42 13.02 22.16 -26.05
N GLY A 43 13.63 23.33 -26.01
CA GLY A 43 14.70 23.63 -25.04
C GLY A 43 14.15 23.72 -23.62
N ARG A 44 13.28 24.70 -23.38
CA ARG A 44 12.71 24.99 -22.06
C ARG A 44 11.19 24.96 -22.06
N LEU A 45 10.63 24.24 -21.10
CA LEU A 45 9.19 24.25 -20.83
C LEU A 45 8.86 25.26 -19.73
N CYS A 46 8.07 26.26 -20.07
CA CYS A 46 7.60 27.31 -19.17
C CYS A 46 6.07 27.20 -19.04
N ASP A 47 5.60 26.50 -18.01
CA ASP A 47 4.18 26.17 -17.85
C ASP A 47 3.62 26.44 -16.44
N SER A 48 2.29 26.45 -16.35
CA SER A 48 1.53 26.48 -15.08
C SER A 48 0.46 25.39 -15.06
N GLU A 49 -0.11 25.07 -13.89
CA GLU A 49 -1.12 24.00 -13.78
C GLU A 49 -2.38 24.25 -14.63
N ASP A 50 -2.75 25.51 -14.80
CA ASP A 50 -3.94 25.94 -15.53
C ASP A 50 -3.71 26.12 -17.03
N SER A 51 -2.45 26.09 -17.47
CA SER A 51 -2.05 26.32 -18.86
C SER A 51 -2.35 25.16 -19.81
N TRP A 52 -2.69 23.98 -19.28
CA TRP A 52 -2.84 22.76 -20.06
C TRP A 52 -4.30 22.46 -20.42
N PRO A 53 -4.57 21.76 -21.53
CA PRO A 53 -5.92 21.39 -21.93
C PRO A 53 -6.57 20.41 -20.94
N GLY A 54 -7.89 20.20 -21.12
CA GLY A 54 -8.65 19.24 -20.32
C GLY A 54 -8.15 17.78 -20.47
N PRO A 55 -8.59 16.88 -19.58
CA PRO A 55 -8.20 15.47 -19.63
C PRO A 55 -8.62 14.82 -20.96
N GLY A 56 -7.74 14.00 -21.52
CA GLY A 56 -7.92 13.29 -22.78
C GLY A 56 -7.57 14.10 -24.04
N LYS A 57 -7.15 15.36 -23.91
CA LYS A 57 -6.88 16.28 -25.04
C LYS A 57 -5.41 16.65 -25.22
N LEU A 58 -4.51 15.97 -24.52
CA LEU A 58 -3.07 16.24 -24.54
C LEU A 58 -2.31 15.05 -25.10
N HIS A 59 -1.55 15.23 -26.17
CA HIS A 59 -0.71 14.19 -26.76
C HIS A 59 0.77 14.55 -26.56
N LEU A 60 1.51 13.67 -25.88
CA LEU A 60 2.92 13.90 -25.53
C LEU A 60 3.85 12.80 -26.07
N ASP A 61 3.38 11.98 -27.01
CA ASP A 61 4.13 10.81 -27.45
C ASP A 61 5.42 11.22 -28.17
N GLY A 62 6.58 10.87 -27.62
CA GLY A 62 7.87 11.31 -28.18
C GLY A 62 8.20 12.78 -27.93
N PHE A 63 7.47 13.46 -27.04
CA PHE A 63 7.77 14.83 -26.64
C PHE A 63 9.06 14.87 -25.82
N GLU A 64 10.03 15.68 -26.25
CA GLU A 64 11.32 15.87 -25.60
C GLU A 64 11.49 17.32 -25.14
N TYR A 65 12.01 17.49 -23.92
CA TYR A 65 12.35 18.80 -23.36
C TYR A 65 13.64 18.72 -22.54
N GLU A 66 14.50 19.75 -22.65
CA GLU A 66 15.78 19.76 -21.93
C GLU A 66 15.61 20.19 -20.48
N SER A 67 14.80 21.23 -20.24
CA SER A 67 14.60 21.83 -18.92
C SER A 67 13.17 22.29 -18.68
N ILE A 68 12.77 22.35 -17.41
CA ILE A 68 11.51 22.92 -16.95
C ILE A 68 11.85 24.13 -16.09
N GLN A 69 11.15 25.25 -16.29
CA GLN A 69 11.40 26.49 -15.56
C GLN A 69 11.13 26.32 -14.05
N ARG A 70 11.93 26.98 -13.21
CA ARG A 70 11.85 26.90 -11.74
C ARG A 70 10.52 27.42 -11.14
N ALA A 71 9.85 28.31 -11.86
CA ALA A 71 8.53 28.85 -11.49
C ALA A 71 7.37 27.89 -11.82
N ALA A 72 7.64 26.85 -12.59
CA ALA A 72 6.64 25.86 -12.94
C ALA A 72 6.42 24.86 -11.79
N PRO A 73 5.30 24.12 -11.78
CA PRO A 73 5.04 23.10 -10.76
C PRO A 73 6.14 22.02 -10.80
N THR A 74 6.97 21.96 -9.77
CA THR A 74 8.11 21.00 -9.68
C THR A 74 7.78 19.78 -8.81
N THR A 75 6.55 19.66 -8.31
CA THR A 75 6.16 18.50 -7.51
C THR A 75 5.85 17.31 -8.40
N ALA A 76 6.24 16.11 -7.94
CA ALA A 76 5.91 14.87 -8.64
C ALA A 76 4.39 14.71 -8.85
N ASN A 77 3.58 15.09 -7.86
CA ASN A 77 2.12 14.98 -7.93
C ASN A 77 1.52 15.88 -9.03
N ALA A 78 1.93 17.15 -9.11
CA ALA A 78 1.45 18.05 -10.15
C ALA A 78 1.82 17.55 -11.55
N ARG A 79 3.06 17.05 -11.72
CA ARG A 79 3.51 16.51 -13.01
C ARG A 79 2.85 15.17 -13.37
N LEU A 80 2.54 14.34 -12.39
CA LEU A 80 1.71 13.15 -12.61
C LEU A 80 0.28 13.52 -13.00
N ALA A 81 -0.29 14.56 -12.42
CA ALA A 81 -1.60 15.07 -12.82
C ALA A 81 -1.57 15.58 -14.27
N TRP A 82 -0.50 16.28 -14.67
CA TRP A 82 -0.25 16.68 -16.06
C TRP A 82 -0.16 15.47 -17.01
N LEU A 83 0.64 14.45 -16.69
CA LEU A 83 0.76 13.23 -17.52
C LEU A 83 -0.56 12.46 -17.66
N LYS A 84 -1.42 12.49 -16.63
CA LYS A 84 -2.75 11.87 -16.66
C LYS A 84 -3.76 12.59 -17.55
N ARG A 85 -3.43 13.78 -18.07
CA ARG A 85 -4.29 14.48 -19.06
C ARG A 85 -4.20 13.84 -20.45
N GLN A 86 -3.30 12.88 -20.67
CA GLN A 86 -3.24 12.10 -21.89
C GLN A 86 -4.44 11.14 -22.02
N PRO A 87 -4.81 10.73 -23.25
CA PRO A 87 -5.88 9.74 -23.47
C PRO A 87 -5.59 8.42 -22.75
N GLU A 88 -6.54 7.93 -21.93
CA GLU A 88 -6.37 6.66 -21.17
C GLU A 88 -6.25 5.42 -22.07
N GLU A 89 -6.72 5.50 -23.32
CA GLU A 89 -6.70 4.38 -24.27
C GLU A 89 -5.29 4.04 -24.76
N SER A 90 -4.39 5.03 -24.79
CA SER A 90 -3.03 4.91 -25.32
C SER A 90 -2.01 5.26 -24.23
N PHE A 91 -1.70 4.28 -23.38
CA PHE A 91 -0.61 4.45 -22.43
C PHE A 91 0.73 4.40 -23.14
N GLN A 92 1.53 5.46 -22.95
CA GLN A 92 2.88 5.57 -23.48
C GLN A 92 3.91 5.61 -22.35
N THR A 93 5.03 4.92 -22.58
CA THR A 93 6.11 4.79 -21.58
C THR A 93 7.03 6.01 -21.60
N GLN A 94 7.31 6.54 -22.81
CA GLN A 94 8.29 7.60 -23.05
C GLN A 94 8.02 8.89 -22.24
N PRO A 95 6.78 9.41 -22.13
CA PRO A 95 6.55 10.67 -21.38
C PRO A 95 6.91 10.56 -19.89
N TYR A 96 6.72 9.38 -19.31
CA TYR A 96 7.11 9.11 -17.92
C TYR A 96 8.63 9.00 -17.77
N GLU A 97 9.31 8.39 -18.75
CA GLU A 97 10.76 8.24 -18.73
C GLU A 97 11.49 9.56 -18.93
N GLN A 98 11.01 10.41 -19.84
CA GLN A 98 11.53 11.77 -20.03
C GLN A 98 11.47 12.58 -18.73
N LEU A 99 10.31 12.55 -18.07
CA LEU A 99 10.10 13.27 -16.81
C LEU A 99 10.94 12.70 -15.66
N ALA A 100 11.04 11.37 -15.55
CA ALA A 100 11.87 10.73 -14.55
C ALA A 100 13.37 11.02 -14.76
N ALA A 101 13.83 11.00 -16.01
CA ALA A 101 15.21 11.34 -16.38
C ALA A 101 15.52 12.81 -16.09
N TRP A 102 14.57 13.72 -16.35
CA TRP A 102 14.71 15.12 -15.98
C TRP A 102 14.81 15.31 -14.45
N TYR A 103 13.92 14.70 -13.67
CA TYR A 103 13.98 14.78 -12.19
C TYR A 103 15.29 14.23 -11.63
N HIS A 104 15.82 13.15 -12.21
CA HIS A 104 17.11 12.59 -11.83
C HIS A 104 18.25 13.58 -12.11
N ARG A 105 18.31 14.17 -13.30
CA ARG A 105 19.31 15.21 -13.64
C ARG A 105 19.18 16.47 -12.78
N ALA A 106 17.98 16.82 -12.34
CA ALA A 106 17.72 17.93 -11.44
C ALA A 106 18.10 17.64 -9.97
N GLY A 107 18.53 16.41 -9.64
CA GLY A 107 18.90 15.99 -8.28
C GLY A 107 17.71 15.61 -7.40
N HIS A 108 16.51 15.46 -7.97
CA HIS A 108 15.29 15.08 -7.26
C HIS A 108 14.98 13.59 -7.44
N ASP A 109 15.85 12.72 -6.91
CA ASP A 109 15.74 11.27 -7.07
C ASP A 109 14.46 10.66 -6.52
N SER A 110 13.91 11.23 -5.45
CA SER A 110 12.62 10.80 -4.90
C SER A 110 11.48 10.99 -5.92
N PHE A 111 11.44 12.14 -6.59
CA PHE A 111 10.42 12.42 -7.60
C PHE A 111 10.61 11.58 -8.85
N ALA A 112 11.85 11.41 -9.33
CA ALA A 112 12.13 10.50 -10.45
C ALA A 112 11.59 9.09 -10.18
N ARG A 113 11.73 8.62 -8.94
CA ARG A 113 11.21 7.33 -8.48
C ARG A 113 9.68 7.28 -8.46
N ASP A 114 9.03 8.31 -7.92
CA ASP A 114 7.57 8.43 -7.91
C ASP A 114 6.96 8.34 -9.32
N ILE A 115 7.61 8.99 -10.29
CA ILE A 115 7.20 8.92 -11.71
C ILE A 115 7.32 7.50 -12.26
N ARG A 116 8.42 6.79 -11.99
CA ARG A 116 8.61 5.40 -12.45
C ARG A 116 7.59 4.43 -11.87
N ILE A 117 7.23 4.58 -10.59
CA ILE A 117 6.15 3.78 -9.96
C ILE A 117 4.81 4.07 -10.63
N ALA A 118 4.51 5.34 -10.88
CA ALA A 118 3.28 5.73 -11.55
C ALA A 118 3.19 5.17 -12.98
N LYS A 119 4.32 5.10 -13.69
CA LYS A 119 4.46 4.45 -15.01
C LYS A 119 4.04 2.97 -14.94
N GLU A 120 4.60 2.21 -13.99
CA GLU A 120 4.24 0.80 -13.80
C GLU A 120 2.77 0.60 -13.47
N ARG A 121 2.20 1.47 -12.62
CA ARG A 121 0.77 1.44 -12.29
C ARG A 121 -0.13 1.71 -13.47
N ALA A 122 0.23 2.68 -14.30
CA ALA A 122 -0.50 3.00 -15.52
C ALA A 122 -0.42 1.83 -16.51
N ARG A 123 0.75 1.20 -16.68
CA ARG A 123 0.95 -0.02 -17.47
C ARG A 123 0.06 -1.17 -16.99
N LEU A 124 0.03 -1.44 -15.68
CA LEU A 124 -0.82 -2.48 -15.11
C LEU A 124 -2.31 -2.21 -15.34
N ARG A 125 -2.76 -0.95 -15.25
CA ARG A 125 -4.15 -0.59 -15.54
C ARG A 125 -4.52 -0.84 -17.00
N GLN A 126 -3.65 -0.50 -17.94
CA GLN A 126 -3.86 -0.79 -19.35
C GLN A 126 -3.88 -2.30 -19.61
N TRP A 127 -2.94 -3.06 -19.03
CA TRP A 127 -2.91 -4.50 -19.16
C TRP A 127 -4.18 -5.18 -18.61
N LEU A 128 -4.66 -4.71 -17.46
CA LEU A 128 -5.94 -5.16 -16.87
C LEU A 128 -7.14 -4.79 -17.75
N SER A 129 -7.12 -3.64 -18.44
CA SER A 129 -8.22 -3.25 -19.34
C SER A 129 -8.27 -4.15 -20.58
N ILE A 130 -7.12 -4.50 -21.15
CA ILE A 130 -6.98 -5.45 -22.27
C ILE A 130 -7.47 -6.83 -21.87
N LEU A 131 -7.00 -7.35 -20.73
CA LEU A 131 -7.42 -8.64 -20.23
C LEU A 131 -8.91 -8.67 -19.92
N SER A 132 -9.47 -7.65 -19.27
CA SER A 132 -10.91 -7.65 -18.99
C SER A 132 -11.75 -7.70 -20.28
N LYS A 133 -11.39 -6.97 -21.33
CA LYS A 133 -12.13 -7.01 -22.61
C LYS A 133 -12.05 -8.37 -23.32
N SER A 134 -10.91 -9.04 -23.28
CA SER A 134 -10.67 -10.31 -23.99
C SER A 134 -11.06 -11.54 -23.18
N TYR A 135 -10.66 -11.60 -21.91
CA TYR A 135 -11.02 -12.66 -20.95
C TYR A 135 -12.53 -12.79 -20.80
N TRP A 136 -13.28 -11.69 -20.67
CA TRP A 136 -14.74 -11.78 -20.52
C TRP A 136 -15.47 -12.11 -21.83
N ARG A 137 -14.88 -11.85 -23.00
CA ARG A 137 -15.42 -12.31 -24.29
C ARG A 137 -15.34 -13.83 -24.40
N GLU A 138 -14.19 -14.42 -24.07
CA GLU A 138 -14.00 -15.87 -24.10
C GLU A 138 -14.77 -16.60 -22.98
N VAL A 139 -14.77 -16.04 -21.77
CA VAL A 139 -15.53 -16.61 -20.65
C VAL A 139 -17.04 -16.51 -20.91
N GLY A 140 -17.52 -15.41 -21.49
CA GLY A 140 -18.91 -15.28 -21.91
C GLY A 140 -19.30 -16.27 -23.02
N ALA A 141 -18.40 -16.52 -23.98
CA ALA A 141 -18.60 -17.52 -25.03
C ALA A 141 -18.59 -18.96 -24.48
N LYS A 142 -17.66 -19.30 -23.58
CA LYS A 142 -17.59 -20.63 -22.94
C LYS A 142 -18.73 -20.90 -21.97
N LEU A 143 -19.26 -19.87 -21.29
CA LEU A 143 -20.41 -19.99 -20.40
C LEU A 143 -21.76 -19.85 -21.14
N GLY A 144 -21.77 -19.78 -22.47
CA GLY A 144 -23.00 -19.76 -23.27
C GLY A 144 -23.85 -18.50 -23.09
N ILE A 145 -23.29 -17.40 -22.57
CA ILE A 145 -24.00 -16.15 -22.36
C ILE A 145 -24.11 -15.45 -23.73
N LYS A 146 -25.14 -15.79 -24.51
CA LYS A 146 -25.45 -15.11 -25.77
C LYS A 146 -25.79 -13.65 -25.48
N SER A 147 -24.97 -12.71 -25.97
CA SER A 147 -25.32 -11.29 -25.97
C SER A 147 -26.54 -11.07 -26.86
N LYS A 148 -27.70 -10.82 -26.24
CA LYS A 148 -28.93 -10.44 -26.94
C LYS A 148 -28.69 -9.13 -27.70
N ARG A 149 -29.00 -9.11 -29.00
CA ARG A 149 -29.05 -7.89 -29.83
C ARG A 149 -29.98 -6.84 -29.17
N PRO A 150 -29.68 -5.53 -29.24
CA PRO A 150 -30.45 -4.50 -28.56
C PRO A 150 -31.78 -4.30 -29.31
N GLY A 151 -32.84 -4.90 -28.80
CA GLY A 151 -34.15 -4.86 -29.44
C GLY A 151 -35.11 -5.94 -28.95
N SER A 152 -35.20 -6.17 -27.63
CA SER A 152 -36.39 -6.79 -27.04
C SER A 152 -36.43 -6.48 -25.56
N SER A 153 -37.54 -5.88 -25.15
CA SER A 153 -37.98 -5.67 -23.78
C SER A 153 -37.94 -6.97 -22.98
N ALA A 154 -37.00 -7.07 -22.04
CA ALA A 154 -37.10 -7.98 -20.91
C ALA A 154 -36.20 -7.44 -19.80
N GLN A 155 -36.82 -6.70 -18.89
CA GLN A 155 -36.28 -6.41 -17.56
C GLN A 155 -35.96 -7.72 -16.83
N THR A 156 -35.00 -7.65 -15.91
CA THR A 156 -34.52 -8.70 -15.00
C THR A 156 -33.28 -9.44 -15.48
N ALA A 157 -32.19 -8.69 -15.65
CA ALA A 157 -30.85 -9.25 -15.59
C ALA A 157 -30.48 -9.49 -14.12
N SER A 158 -30.32 -10.74 -13.74
CA SER A 158 -29.71 -11.12 -12.46
C SER A 158 -28.33 -10.48 -12.38
N ARG A 159 -28.22 -9.49 -11.48
CA ARG A 159 -26.97 -8.80 -11.16
C ARG A 159 -25.92 -9.86 -10.75
N PRO A 160 -24.82 -10.03 -11.49
CA PRO A 160 -23.84 -11.05 -11.14
C PRO A 160 -23.13 -10.65 -9.86
N TRP A 161 -23.25 -11.48 -8.81
CA TRP A 161 -22.62 -11.35 -7.49
C TRP A 161 -21.09 -11.09 -7.51
N LYS A 162 -20.44 -11.34 -8.66
CA LYS A 162 -18.99 -11.16 -8.88
C LYS A 162 -18.50 -9.71 -8.81
N LEU A 163 -19.38 -8.71 -8.88
CA LEU A 163 -19.03 -7.30 -8.65
C LEU A 163 -18.93 -6.93 -7.16
N TYR A 164 -19.57 -7.69 -6.27
CA TYR A 164 -19.58 -7.37 -4.84
C TYR A 164 -18.31 -7.83 -4.09
N PHE A 165 -17.64 -8.90 -4.54
CA PHE A 165 -16.45 -9.42 -3.85
C PHE A 165 -15.11 -8.84 -4.33
N LYS A 166 -15.00 -8.36 -5.57
CA LYS A 166 -13.71 -7.89 -6.13
C LYS A 166 -13.33 -6.48 -5.70
N GLU A 167 -14.29 -5.59 -5.55
CA GLU A 167 -14.04 -4.21 -5.15
C GLU A 167 -13.54 -4.06 -3.69
N PRO A 168 -14.13 -4.74 -2.67
CA PRO A 168 -13.63 -4.62 -1.30
C PRO A 168 -12.26 -5.26 -1.12
N CYS A 169 -11.96 -6.42 -1.71
CA CYS A 169 -10.63 -7.04 -1.60
C CYS A 169 -9.53 -6.19 -2.28
N LYS A 170 -9.85 -5.55 -3.41
CA LYS A 170 -8.92 -4.62 -4.08
C LYS A 170 -8.72 -3.34 -3.27
N ARG A 171 -9.78 -2.80 -2.68
CA ARG A 171 -9.72 -1.63 -1.78
C ARG A 171 -8.98 -1.94 -0.49
N PHE A 172 -9.24 -3.09 0.12
CA PHE A 172 -8.52 -3.58 1.29
C PHE A 172 -7.04 -3.77 0.97
N TRP A 173 -6.71 -4.41 -0.15
CA TRP A 173 -5.31 -4.55 -0.58
C TRP A 173 -4.63 -3.21 -0.90
N TRP A 174 -5.38 -2.25 -1.45
CA TRP A 174 -4.90 -0.89 -1.70
C TRP A 174 -4.66 -0.13 -0.38
N TRP A 175 -5.58 -0.24 0.58
CA TRP A 175 -5.49 0.33 1.92
C TRP A 175 -4.35 -0.28 2.74
N VAL A 176 -4.21 -1.61 2.75
CA VAL A 176 -3.09 -2.35 3.35
C VAL A 176 -1.77 -1.86 2.75
N LYS A 177 -1.70 -1.68 1.42
CA LYS A 177 -0.50 -1.13 0.76
C LYS A 177 -0.21 0.32 1.15
N ASP A 178 -1.22 1.20 1.21
CA ASP A 178 -1.00 2.61 1.51
C ASP A 178 -0.64 2.83 2.98
N ILE A 179 -1.15 2.03 3.91
CA ILE A 179 -0.87 2.13 5.35
C ILE A 179 0.45 1.47 5.75
N ILE A 180 0.74 0.27 5.24
CA ILE A 180 1.90 -0.51 5.67
C ILE A 180 3.10 -0.26 4.78
N VAL A 181 2.88 -0.13 3.47
CA VAL A 181 3.98 -0.25 2.51
C VAL A 181 4.56 1.12 2.14
N GLY A 182 3.78 2.20 2.12
CA GLY A 182 4.30 3.52 1.72
C GLY A 182 5.21 3.38 0.48
N TYR A 183 4.72 2.68 -0.54
CA TYR A 183 5.46 2.34 -1.76
C TYR A 183 6.81 1.61 -1.60
N GLY A 184 7.15 0.94 -0.50
CA GLY A 184 8.39 0.17 -0.42
C GLY A 184 9.66 1.04 -0.35
N TYR A 185 9.51 2.34 -0.06
CA TYR A 185 10.62 3.30 -0.06
C TYR A 185 11.00 3.83 1.32
N LYS A 186 10.41 3.28 2.40
CA LYS A 186 10.61 3.75 3.78
C LYS A 186 10.53 2.57 4.77
N PRO A 187 11.59 1.75 4.89
CA PRO A 187 11.59 0.56 5.77
C PRO A 187 11.28 0.87 7.25
N HIS A 188 11.46 2.12 7.68
CA HIS A 188 11.13 2.57 9.04
C HIS A 188 9.63 2.51 9.37
N PHE A 189 8.71 2.49 8.39
CA PHE A 189 7.29 2.33 8.72
C PHE A 189 6.94 0.94 9.27
N ALA A 190 7.64 -0.12 8.83
CA ALA A 190 7.47 -1.44 9.44
C ALA A 190 7.86 -1.41 10.92
N LEU A 191 8.92 -0.67 11.28
CA LEU A 191 9.33 -0.47 12.66
C LEU A 191 8.32 0.36 13.46
N ILE A 192 7.74 1.40 12.86
CA ILE A 192 6.68 2.21 13.50
C ILE A 192 5.45 1.35 13.78
N TRP A 193 5.00 0.55 12.81
CA TRP A 193 3.86 -0.35 12.99
C TRP A 193 4.15 -1.45 14.00
N LEU A 194 5.36 -2.02 13.96
CA LEU A 194 5.79 -3.00 14.96
C LEU A 194 5.79 -2.38 16.36
N ALA A 195 6.31 -1.17 16.53
CA ALA A 195 6.29 -0.46 17.80
C ALA A 195 4.85 -0.12 18.25
N ALA A 196 3.97 0.25 17.33
CA ALA A 196 2.57 0.53 17.64
C ALA A 196 1.82 -0.73 18.11
N ILE A 197 2.03 -1.86 17.44
CA ILE A 197 1.45 -3.16 17.82
C ILE A 197 2.02 -3.61 19.17
N TRP A 198 3.34 -3.50 19.36
CA TRP A 198 3.99 -3.80 20.64
C TRP A 198 3.43 -2.98 21.80
N LEU A 199 3.24 -1.67 21.62
CA LEU A 199 2.65 -0.82 22.65
C LEU A 199 1.17 -1.15 22.90
N LEU A 200 0.43 -1.49 21.84
CA LEU A 200 -0.95 -1.93 21.96
C LEU A 200 -1.06 -3.23 22.75
N GLY A 201 -0.21 -4.22 22.45
CA GLY A 201 -0.15 -5.48 23.18
C GLY A 201 0.20 -5.28 24.64
N ALA A 202 1.23 -4.49 24.92
CA ALA A 202 1.59 -4.15 26.29
C ALA A 202 0.42 -3.51 27.07
N ALA A 203 -0.37 -2.64 26.42
CA ALA A 203 -1.56 -2.07 27.04
C ALA A 203 -2.67 -3.12 27.27
N VAL A 204 -2.92 -3.99 26.29
CA VAL A 204 -3.95 -5.04 26.36
C VAL A 204 -3.60 -6.08 27.43
N PHE A 205 -2.39 -6.64 27.40
CA PHE A 205 -1.95 -7.63 28.38
C PHE A 205 -1.73 -7.02 29.77
N GLY A 206 -1.29 -5.75 29.84
CA GLY A 206 -1.17 -5.02 31.09
C GLY A 206 -2.53 -4.76 31.74
N HIS A 207 -3.56 -4.43 30.96
CA HIS A 207 -4.92 -4.23 31.47
C HIS A 207 -5.57 -5.54 31.91
N ALA A 208 -5.32 -6.63 31.17
CA ALA A 208 -5.85 -7.94 31.49
C ALA A 208 -5.15 -8.63 32.67
N TYR A 209 -3.96 -8.18 33.06
CA TYR A 209 -3.29 -8.69 34.26
C TYR A 209 -3.95 -8.10 35.52
N PRO A 210 -4.29 -8.91 36.54
CA PRO A 210 -3.96 -10.33 36.71
C PRO A 210 -5.05 -11.33 36.27
N GLU A 211 -6.27 -10.88 35.99
CA GLU A 211 -7.45 -11.78 35.85
C GLU A 211 -7.46 -12.60 34.55
N GLY A 212 -6.95 -12.04 33.46
CA GLY A 212 -6.91 -12.65 32.12
C GLY A 212 -5.61 -13.37 31.78
N MET A 213 -4.56 -13.25 32.60
CA MET A 213 -3.26 -13.90 32.40
C MET A 213 -3.05 -14.97 33.48
N THR A 214 -2.55 -16.13 33.09
CA THR A 214 -2.22 -17.21 34.03
C THR A 214 -0.74 -17.57 33.96
N GLN A 215 -0.24 -18.06 35.09
CA GLN A 215 1.09 -18.60 35.22
C GLN A 215 1.13 -19.96 34.52
N SER A 216 1.96 -20.06 33.50
CA SER A 216 2.29 -21.31 32.83
C SER A 216 3.11 -22.15 33.80
N ALA A 217 2.50 -23.22 34.32
CA ALA A 217 3.24 -24.31 34.94
C ALA A 217 3.96 -25.09 33.83
N SER A 218 5.07 -24.55 33.33
CA SER A 218 6.00 -25.39 32.56
C SER A 218 6.37 -26.56 33.46
N TYR A 219 6.14 -27.79 32.99
CA TYR A 219 6.44 -29.04 33.68
C TYR A 219 7.91 -29.17 34.13
N LYS A 220 8.77 -28.22 33.72
CA LYS A 220 10.16 -28.07 34.12
C LYS A 220 10.36 -27.35 35.47
N TYR A 221 9.33 -26.72 36.03
CA TYR A 221 9.36 -26.01 37.33
C TYR A 221 8.27 -26.47 38.31
N ALA A 222 7.41 -27.42 37.91
CA ALA A 222 6.65 -28.20 38.86
C ALA A 222 7.65 -29.11 39.58
N THR A 223 8.08 -28.74 40.79
CA THR A 223 8.88 -29.64 41.62
C THR A 223 8.08 -30.94 41.79
N PRO A 224 8.60 -32.12 41.42
CA PRO A 224 8.05 -33.34 41.97
C PRO A 224 8.30 -33.22 43.47
N GLU A 225 7.22 -33.18 44.23
CA GLU A 225 7.29 -33.26 45.67
C GLU A 225 7.95 -34.59 46.03
N GLN A 226 9.26 -34.55 46.24
CA GLN A 226 10.02 -35.64 46.80
C GLN A 226 9.87 -35.55 48.32
N ASN A 227 8.74 -36.04 48.82
CA ASN A 227 8.60 -36.54 50.19
C ASN A 227 7.43 -37.54 50.24
N GLN A 228 7.69 -38.70 49.65
CA GLN A 228 7.08 -39.93 50.13
C GLN A 228 7.81 -40.33 51.41
N THR A 229 7.44 -39.71 52.54
CA THR A 229 7.54 -40.30 53.88
C THR A 229 6.80 -39.39 54.84
N ASP A 230 5.65 -39.90 55.29
CA ASP A 230 5.03 -39.68 56.58
C ASP A 230 4.49 -38.28 56.94
N LEU A 231 3.16 -38.27 57.13
CA LEU A 231 2.39 -37.67 58.24
C LEU A 231 1.14 -36.92 57.76
N ASP A 232 0.01 -37.57 58.08
CA ASP A 232 -1.24 -37.00 58.57
C ASP A 232 -2.32 -36.60 57.57
N ASN A 233 -3.49 -37.24 57.75
CA ASN A 233 -4.69 -37.23 56.93
C ASN A 233 -5.45 -35.88 56.86
N ASN A 234 -4.81 -34.72 57.01
CA ASN A 234 -5.52 -33.42 57.06
C ASN A 234 -4.92 -32.29 56.21
N THR A 235 -4.02 -32.58 55.26
CA THR A 235 -3.40 -31.52 54.46
C THR A 235 -4.10 -31.36 53.12
N GLN A 236 -4.59 -30.13 52.88
CA GLN A 236 -5.27 -29.66 51.66
C GLN A 236 -4.48 -30.03 50.39
N PRO A 237 -5.16 -30.26 49.23
CA PRO A 237 -4.49 -30.64 48.00
C PRO A 237 -3.41 -29.62 47.65
N LEU A 238 -2.19 -30.11 47.49
CA LEU A 238 -1.00 -29.32 47.18
C LEU A 238 -1.23 -28.42 45.98
N GLY A 239 -1.44 -27.13 46.27
CA GLY A 239 -1.32 -26.08 45.28
C GLY A 239 0.09 -26.11 44.72
N LEU A 240 0.19 -26.07 43.40
CA LEU A 240 1.46 -26.02 42.66
C LEU A 240 2.27 -24.83 43.19
N MET A 241 3.22 -25.06 44.10
CA MET A 241 4.03 -23.98 44.66
C MET A 241 5.01 -23.53 43.59
N LEU A 242 4.75 -22.37 42.98
CA LEU A 242 5.69 -21.75 42.06
C LEU A 242 7.03 -21.54 42.77
N SER A 243 8.13 -21.86 42.08
CA SER A 243 9.48 -21.65 42.62
C SER A 243 9.68 -20.20 43.03
N THR A 244 10.43 -19.96 44.11
CA THR A 244 10.79 -18.61 44.60
C THR A 244 11.45 -17.72 43.52
N ASN A 245 12.00 -18.32 42.45
CA ASN A 245 12.66 -17.65 41.34
C ASN A 245 11.76 -17.39 40.12
N TYR A 246 10.43 -17.51 40.25
CA TYR A 246 9.52 -17.28 39.13
C TYR A 246 9.49 -15.79 38.74
N PRO A 247 9.71 -15.43 37.47
CA PRO A 247 9.77 -14.03 37.07
C PRO A 247 8.40 -13.36 37.15
N ALA A 248 8.37 -12.16 37.72
CA ALA A 248 7.18 -11.32 37.70
C ALA A 248 6.76 -11.00 36.26
N PHE A 249 5.44 -10.88 36.05
CA PHE A 249 4.89 -10.52 34.76
C PHE A 249 5.28 -9.09 34.37
N ASN A 250 5.84 -8.91 33.18
CA ASN A 250 6.07 -7.60 32.60
C ASN A 250 5.37 -7.51 31.23
N PRO A 251 4.29 -6.72 31.08
CA PRO A 251 3.49 -6.68 29.86
C PRO A 251 4.26 -6.13 28.65
N LEU A 252 5.23 -5.23 28.85
CA LEU A 252 6.05 -4.69 27.77
C LEU A 252 7.00 -5.74 27.21
N ILE A 253 7.67 -6.48 28.11
CA ILE A 253 8.60 -7.53 27.70
C ILE A 253 7.81 -8.71 27.12
N TYR A 254 6.66 -9.05 27.71
CA TYR A 254 5.77 -10.10 27.21
C TYR A 254 5.29 -9.84 25.78
N SER A 255 4.70 -8.67 25.51
CA SER A 255 4.22 -8.35 24.15
C SER A 255 5.39 -8.29 23.15
N LEU A 256 6.58 -7.84 23.58
CA LEU A 256 7.76 -7.84 22.71
C LEU A 256 8.22 -9.26 22.36
N ASP A 257 8.20 -10.18 23.34
CA ASP A 257 8.51 -11.61 23.19
C ASP A 257 7.56 -12.27 22.17
N VAL A 258 6.26 -11.98 22.28
CA VAL A 258 5.21 -12.49 21.39
C VAL A 258 5.35 -11.91 19.96
N ALA A 259 5.64 -10.62 19.84
CA ALA A 259 5.73 -9.94 18.54
C ALA A 259 7.03 -10.25 17.78
N LEU A 260 8.10 -10.69 18.47
CA LEU A 260 9.41 -10.96 17.87
C LEU A 260 9.72 -12.45 17.80
N PRO A 261 9.46 -13.13 16.67
CA PRO A 261 9.57 -14.59 16.59
C PRO A 261 10.99 -15.17 16.73
N ILE A 262 12.03 -14.33 16.68
CA ILE A 262 13.43 -14.74 16.70
C ILE A 262 14.06 -14.54 18.09
N VAL A 263 13.48 -13.66 18.92
CA VAL A 263 14.08 -13.26 20.20
C VAL A 263 13.28 -13.91 21.33
N ASP A 264 13.95 -14.70 22.16
CA ASP A 264 13.36 -15.33 23.34
C ASP A 264 13.72 -14.52 24.58
N LEU A 265 12.80 -13.66 25.02
CA LEU A 265 12.91 -12.85 26.25
C LEU A 265 12.41 -13.61 27.49
N GLN A 266 12.04 -14.87 27.30
CA GLN A 266 11.57 -15.83 28.29
C GLN A 266 10.23 -15.51 28.96
N GLN A 267 9.57 -14.38 28.72
CA GLN A 267 8.30 -14.03 29.38
C GLN A 267 7.15 -14.92 28.90
N GLU A 268 7.08 -15.24 27.61
CA GLU A 268 6.04 -16.12 27.03
C GLU A 268 6.09 -17.54 27.63
N ARG A 269 7.26 -18.00 28.07
CA ARG A 269 7.44 -19.33 28.66
C ARG A 269 6.78 -19.47 30.02
N TYR A 270 6.71 -18.37 30.77
CA TYR A 270 6.15 -18.32 32.11
C TYR A 270 4.71 -17.81 32.11
N TRP A 271 4.29 -16.96 31.18
CA TRP A 271 2.97 -16.37 31.23
C TRP A 271 2.15 -16.74 29.99
N MET A 272 0.88 -17.07 30.16
CA MET A 272 -0.02 -17.33 29.03
C MET A 272 -1.42 -16.78 29.29
N PRO A 273 -2.18 -16.42 28.25
CA PRO A 273 -3.57 -16.02 28.42
C PRO A 273 -4.42 -17.14 29.03
N ASN A 274 -5.24 -16.80 30.02
CA ASN A 274 -6.09 -17.76 30.72
C ASN A 274 -7.35 -18.11 29.90
N SER A 275 -7.30 -19.20 29.15
CA SER A 275 -8.43 -19.63 28.30
C SER A 275 -9.68 -20.07 29.08
N SER A 276 -9.56 -20.31 30.39
CA SER A 276 -10.69 -20.71 31.24
C SER A 276 -11.64 -19.55 31.55
N VAL A 277 -11.15 -18.31 31.51
CA VAL A 277 -11.98 -17.10 31.70
C VAL A 277 -12.39 -16.48 30.37
N PRO A 278 -13.58 -15.87 30.26
CA PRO A 278 -14.04 -15.26 29.01
C PRO A 278 -13.07 -14.21 28.43
N GLU A 279 -12.47 -13.40 29.29
CA GLU A 279 -11.51 -12.35 28.90
C GLU A 279 -10.23 -12.94 28.31
N GLY A 280 -9.72 -14.03 28.89
CA GLY A 280 -8.49 -14.67 28.43
C GLY A 280 -8.65 -15.47 27.13
N ARG A 281 -9.87 -15.88 26.76
CA ARG A 281 -10.13 -16.41 25.39
C ARG A 281 -9.89 -15.36 24.31
N GLY A 282 -10.28 -14.11 24.57
CA GLY A 282 -10.01 -12.99 23.67
C GLY A 282 -8.52 -12.71 23.54
N LEU A 283 -7.82 -12.68 24.67
CA LEU A 283 -6.36 -12.51 24.74
C LEU A 283 -5.62 -13.64 24.02
N TRP A 284 -6.12 -14.87 24.04
CA TRP A 284 -5.52 -15.99 23.32
C TRP A 284 -5.54 -15.79 21.80
N TRP A 285 -6.65 -15.29 21.25
CA TRP A 285 -6.72 -14.91 19.83
C TRP A 285 -5.86 -13.69 19.51
N PHE A 286 -5.83 -12.71 20.42
CA PHE A 286 -4.98 -11.53 20.27
C PHE A 286 -3.48 -11.91 20.27
N ASN A 287 -3.07 -12.86 21.11
CA ASN A 287 -1.72 -13.42 21.12
C ASN A 287 -1.34 -13.99 19.74
N TRP A 288 -2.21 -14.83 19.15
CA TRP A 288 -2.00 -15.34 17.79
C TRP A 288 -1.94 -14.24 16.74
N PHE A 289 -2.75 -13.19 16.89
CA PHE A 289 -2.71 -12.03 16.00
C PHE A 289 -1.35 -11.32 16.07
N GLU A 290 -0.79 -11.09 17.26
CA GLU A 290 0.55 -10.50 17.41
C GLU A 290 1.64 -11.37 16.79
N VAL A 291 1.61 -12.68 17.01
CA VAL A 291 2.55 -13.62 16.37
C VAL A 291 2.48 -13.51 14.85
N LEU A 292 1.29 -13.59 14.27
CA LEU A 292 1.10 -13.51 12.81
C LEU A 292 1.55 -12.16 12.25
N MET A 293 1.24 -11.07 12.96
CA MET A 293 1.63 -9.74 12.54
C MET A 293 3.14 -9.51 12.68
N GLY A 294 3.77 -10.07 13.71
CA GLY A 294 5.22 -10.09 13.92
C GLY A 294 5.94 -10.78 12.77
N TRP A 295 5.52 -12.00 12.40
CA TRP A 295 6.04 -12.73 11.24
C TRP A 295 5.87 -11.95 9.94
N PHE A 296 4.70 -11.34 9.74
CA PHE A 296 4.41 -10.55 8.56
C PHE A 296 5.30 -9.30 8.47
N LEU A 297 5.41 -8.53 9.54
CA LEU A 297 6.21 -7.29 9.59
C LEU A 297 7.71 -7.59 9.50
N ALA A 298 8.20 -8.65 10.15
CA ALA A 298 9.60 -9.08 10.05
C ALA A 298 9.96 -9.46 8.60
N SER A 299 9.12 -10.26 7.94
CA SER A 299 9.30 -10.64 6.54
C SER A 299 9.27 -9.42 5.61
N MET A 300 8.34 -8.48 5.88
CA MET A 300 8.24 -7.24 5.12
C MET A 300 9.46 -6.34 5.31
N GLY A 301 9.98 -6.24 6.54
CA GLY A 301 11.20 -5.50 6.87
C GLY A 301 12.41 -6.04 6.13
N ILE A 302 12.60 -7.37 6.12
CA ILE A 302 13.67 -8.04 5.37
C ILE A 302 13.48 -7.81 3.86
N ALA A 303 12.27 -7.95 3.32
CA ALA A 303 12.00 -7.71 1.90
C ALA A 303 12.28 -6.25 1.49
N GLY A 304 11.95 -5.29 2.35
CA GLY A 304 12.26 -3.88 2.16
C GLY A 304 13.76 -3.58 2.22
N ALA A 305 14.48 -4.17 3.17
CA ALA A 305 15.92 -3.95 3.35
C ALA A 305 16.77 -4.62 2.27
N THR A 306 16.40 -5.83 1.83
CA THR A 306 17.11 -6.61 0.82
C THR A 306 16.87 -6.12 -0.61
N GLY A 307 15.86 -5.26 -0.81
CA GLY A 307 15.59 -4.68 -2.13
C GLY A 307 15.16 -5.71 -3.19
N ILE A 308 14.73 -6.92 -2.82
CA ILE A 308 14.23 -7.97 -3.74
C ILE A 308 13.04 -7.50 -4.61
N ILE A 309 12.37 -6.42 -4.19
CA ILE A 309 11.29 -5.77 -4.95
C ILE A 309 11.83 -4.81 -6.05
N ARG A 310 13.14 -4.52 -6.07
CA ARG A 310 13.81 -3.80 -7.16
C ARG A 310 14.15 -4.82 -8.24
N LYS A 311 13.25 -4.98 -9.22
CA LYS A 311 13.66 -5.54 -10.51
C LYS A 311 13.89 -4.38 -11.47
N ASP A 312 15.08 -4.39 -12.05
CA ASP A 312 15.60 -3.41 -13.01
C ASP A 312 14.69 -3.20 -14.22
#